data_AF-A0A1H0A6H6-F1
#
_entry.id   AF-A0A1H0A6H6-F1
#
_cell.length_a   1.000
_cell.length_b   1.000
_cell.length_c   1.000
_cell.angle_alpha   90.00
_cell.angle_beta   90.00
_cell.angle_gamma   90.00
#
_symmetry.space_group_name_H-M   'P 1'
#
loop_
_entity.id
_entity.type
_entity.pdbx_description
1 polymer ?
#
loop_
_entity_poly.entity_id
_entity_poly.type
_entity_poly.pdbx_seq_one_letter_code
_entity_poly.pdbx_strand_id
1 'polypeptide(L)' 'MSTIMDNKKLEQAIKWIDESLQEGKNLSQLLQEVGMRFNLGPKETAFLERFFKSNSKDMQTK' A
#
# COMPACT_ATOMS: atom_id res chain seq x y z
N MET A 1 11.12 20.79 -16.87
CA MET A 1 12.02 19.77 -16.27
C MET A 1 11.21 19.07 -15.19
N SER A 2 10.83 17.83 -15.47
CA SER A 2 9.72 17.18 -14.77
C SER A 2 10.20 16.40 -13.55
N THR A 3 9.98 16.96 -12.38
CA THR A 3 10.17 16.34 -11.06
C THR A 3 9.05 15.33 -10.77
N ILE A 4 8.86 14.35 -11.67
CA ILE A 4 7.73 13.39 -11.66
C ILE A 4 8.24 11.94 -11.63
N MET A 5 9.53 11.73 -11.31
CA MET A 5 10.13 10.39 -11.35
C MET A 5 9.93 9.61 -10.04
N ASP A 6 9.78 10.28 -8.89
CA ASP A 6 9.54 9.64 -7.58
C ASP A 6 8.09 9.21 -7.34
N ASN A 7 7.11 9.89 -7.93
CA ASN A 7 5.69 9.60 -7.67
C ASN A 7 5.22 8.26 -8.28
N LYS A 8 5.81 7.83 -9.40
CA LYS A 8 5.37 6.63 -10.11
C LYS A 8 5.49 5.36 -9.28
N LYS A 9 6.53 5.21 -8.46
CA LYS A 9 6.69 4.00 -7.62
C LYS A 9 5.60 3.91 -6.56
N LEU A 10 5.24 5.03 -5.95
CA LEU A 10 4.17 5.08 -4.95
C LEU A 10 2.81 4.85 -5.59
N GLU A 11 2.54 5.47 -6.75
CA GLU A 11 1.31 5.26 -7.50
C GLU A 11 1.14 3.80 -7.95
N GLN A 12 2.21 3.17 -8.45
CA GLN A 12 2.18 1.75 -8.82
C GLN A 12 2.00 0.84 -7.60
N ALA A 13 2.59 1.19 -6.45
CA ALA A 13 2.40 0.46 -5.20
C ALA A 13 0.95 0.52 -4.73
N ILE A 14 0.33 1.70 -4.73
CA ILE A 14 -1.08 1.89 -4.35
C ILE A 14 -1.98 1.06 -5.26
N LYS A 15 -1.78 1.14 -6.57
CA LYS A 15 -2.57 0.39 -7.54
C LYS A 15 -2.46 -1.13 -7.33
N TRP A 16 -1.25 -1.62 -7.07
CA TRP A 16 -1.02 -3.05 -6.82
C TRP A 16 -1.68 -3.54 -5.52
N ILE A 17 -1.65 -2.74 -4.45
CA ILE A 17 -2.34 -3.05 -3.19
C ILE A 17 -3.85 -3.05 -3.41
N ASP A 18 -4.38 -2.09 -4.16
CA ASP A 18 -5.82 -1.98 -4.46
C ASP A 18 -6.33 -3.20 -5.24
N GLU A 19 -5.63 -3.58 -6.32
CA GLU A 19 -5.93 -4.79 -7.09
C GLU A 19 -5.86 -6.05 -6.21
N SER A 20 -4.85 -6.15 -5.35
CA SER A 20 -4.67 -7.31 -4.49
C SER A 20 -5.66 -7.36 -3.32
N LEU A 21 -6.16 -6.21 -2.84
CA LEU A 21 -7.24 -6.13 -1.86
C LEU A 21 -8.56 -6.60 -2.45
N GLN A 22 -8.82 -6.32 -3.73
CA GLN A 22 -10.00 -6.84 -4.42
C GLN A 22 -9.98 -8.38 -4.53
N GLU A 23 -8.79 -9.00 -4.59
CA GLU A 23 -8.62 -10.46 -4.52
C GLU A 23 -8.85 -11.04 -3.12
N GLY A 24 -9.13 -10.22 -2.11
CA GLY A 24 -9.36 -10.66 -0.73
C GLY A 24 -8.08 -10.97 0.06
N LYS A 25 -6.92 -10.52 -0.41
CA LYS A 25 -5.65 -10.69 0.29
C LYS A 25 -5.55 -9.76 1.51
N ASN A 26 -4.80 -10.19 2.50
CA ASN A 26 -4.62 -9.42 3.73
C ASN A 26 -3.69 -8.21 3.50
N LEU A 27 -4.16 -7.03 3.89
CA LEU A 27 -3.43 -5.77 3.74
C LEU A 27 -1.99 -5.84 4.29
N SER A 28 -1.79 -6.42 5.47
CA SER A 28 -0.45 -6.49 6.08
C SER A 28 0.53 -7.29 5.24
N GLN A 29 0.07 -8.34 4.55
CA GLN A 29 0.93 -9.10 3.62
C GLN A 29 1.23 -8.26 2.37
N LEU A 30 0.23 -7.57 1.82
CA LEU A 30 0.42 -6.72 0.65
C LEU A 30 1.39 -5.57 0.92
N LEU A 31 1.37 -4.98 2.11
CA LEU A 31 2.29 -3.92 2.51
C LEU A 31 3.74 -4.39 2.63
N GLN A 32 3.95 -5.61 3.11
CA GLN A 32 5.27 -6.22 3.15
C GLN A 32 5.77 -6.50 1.72
N GLU A 33 4.94 -7.13 0.89
CA GLU A 33 5.30 -7.46 -0.50
C GLU A 33 5.56 -6.21 -1.34
N VAL A 34 4.69 -5.20 -1.26
CA VAL A 34 4.83 -3.95 -2.00
C VAL A 34 6.03 -3.15 -1.51
N GLY A 35 6.33 -3.19 -0.21
CA GLY A 35 7.50 -2.57 0.40
C GLY A 35 8.80 -3.14 -0.17
N MET A 36 8.89 -4.46 -0.25
CA MET A 36 10.04 -5.15 -0.84
C MET A 36 10.11 -4.96 -2.36
N ARG A 37 8.96 -5.02 -3.05
CA ARG A 37 8.88 -4.98 -4.51
C ARG A 37 9.17 -3.60 -5.09
N PHE A 38 8.67 -2.55 -4.45
CA PHE A 38 8.87 -1.17 -4.90
C PHE A 38 10.00 -0.45 -4.14
N ASN A 39 10.64 -1.14 -3.19
CA ASN A 39 11.66 -0.58 -2.29
C ASN A 39 11.15 0.67 -1.56
N LEU A 40 9.92 0.58 -1.03
CA LEU A 40 9.29 1.66 -0.28
C LEU A 40 9.99 1.81 1.07
N GLY A 41 10.19 3.06 1.48
CA GLY A 41 10.73 3.35 2.79
C GLY A 41 9.71 3.04 3.90
N PRO A 42 10.18 2.96 5.15
CA PRO A 42 9.30 2.77 6.32
C PRO A 42 8.24 3.87 6.46
N LYS A 43 8.48 5.07 5.90
CA LYS A 43 7.51 6.17 5.86
C LYS A 43 6.36 5.89 4.89
N GLU A 44 6.66 5.47 3.67
CA GLU A 44 5.66 5.14 2.66
C GLU A 44 4.83 3.92 3.08
N THR A 45 5.46 2.86 3.59
CA THR A 45 4.73 1.66 4.08
C THR A 45 3.80 2.01 5.25
N ALA A 46 4.24 2.83 6.20
CA ALA A 46 3.38 3.29 7.32
C ALA A 46 2.21 4.16 6.84
N PHE A 47 2.43 4.99 5.82
CA PHE A 47 1.36 5.79 5.21
C PHE A 47 0.32 4.89 4.53
N LEU A 48 0.76 3.95 3.70
CA LEU A 48 -0.11 2.97 3.04
C LEU A 48 -0.84 2.12 4.07
N GLU A 49 -0.17 1.64 5.13
CA GLU A 49 -0.81 0.90 6.19
C GLU A 49 -1.93 1.70 6.83
N ARG A 50 -1.68 2.93 7.27
CA ARG A 50 -2.74 3.76 7.87
C ARG A 50 -3.86 4.05 6.88
N PHE A 51 -3.53 4.36 5.64
CA PHE A 51 -4.51 4.71 4.61
C PHE A 51 -5.49 3.56 4.35
N PHE A 52 -4.96 2.37 4.10
CA PHE A 52 -5.79 1.21 3.79
C PHE A 52 -6.37 0.54 5.05
N LYS A 53 -5.66 0.53 6.18
CA LYS A 53 -6.20 0.02 7.46
C LYS A 53 -7.35 0.88 7.96
N SER A 54 -7.32 2.19 7.71
CA SER A 54 -8.47 3.07 7.97
C SER A 54 -9.66 2.73 7.08
N ASN A 55 -9.42 2.18 5.88
CA ASN A 55 -10.45 1.76 4.94
C ASN A 55 -11.04 0.37 5.27
N SER A 56 -10.22 -0.55 5.82
CA SER A 56 -10.67 -1.89 6.24
C SER A 56 -11.19 -1.99 7.68
N LYS A 57 -11.20 -0.90 8.46
CA LYS A 57 -11.55 -0.91 9.90
C LYS A 57 -13.05 -1.01 10.21
N ASP A 58 -13.85 -1.54 9.29
CA ASP A 58 -15.25 -1.89 9.58
C ASP A 58 -15.41 -3.32 10.14
N MET A 59 -14.36 -4.16 10.12
CA MET A 59 -14.52 -5.60 10.43
C MET A 59 -13.45 -6.22 11.34
N GLN A 60 -13.04 -5.50 12.40
CA GLN A 60 -12.38 -6.11 13.55
C GLN A 60 -13.00 -5.61 14.86
N THR A 61 -14.22 -6.06 15.12
CA THR A 61 -14.79 -6.21 16.47
C THR A 61 -14.64 -7.67 16.90
N LYS A 62 -13.78 -7.92 17.88
CA LYS A 62 -14.05 -8.92 18.93
C LYS A 62 -13.14 -8.71 20.12
#